data_AF-A0A1B6L005-F1
#
_entry.id   AF-A0A1B6L005-F1
#
_cell.length_a   1.000
_cell.length_b   1.000
_cell.length_c   1.000
_cell.angle_alpha   90.00
_cell.angle_beta   90.00
_cell.angle_gamma   90.00
#
_symmetry.space_group_name_H-M   'P 1'
#
loop_
_entity.id
_entity.type
_entity.pdbx_description
1 polymer ?
#
loop_
_entity_poly.entity_id
_entity_poly.type
_entity_poly.pdbx_seq_one_letter_code
_entity_poly.pdbx_strand_id
1 'polypeptide(L)'
;QQAERQQQSQEGKELVEKVKERPEQRPIKLVAGIEDCVSRECLKWHLELSKYLEDFEKSLQPLLIDDSLKKFRFDCQKVVNVPVNAISPLDDIHLQDKLYKLTRLLQGQPVPIGNSFFHPTGHPLGVPFCTNLLAKKLVKQGEHVVSSKPEAAFAIAAVI
;
A
#
# COMPACT_ATOMS: atom_id res chain seq x y z
N GLN A 1 -44.49 -5.36 -31.60
CA GLN A 1 -43.73 -5.66 -30.36
C GLN A 1 -42.80 -6.89 -30.44
N GLN A 2 -42.86 -7.75 -31.48
CA GLN A 2 -41.84 -8.80 -31.68
C GLN A 2 -40.67 -8.40 -32.61
N ALA A 3 -40.82 -7.33 -33.41
CA ALA A 3 -39.75 -6.83 -34.29
C ALA A 3 -38.63 -6.07 -33.55
N GLU A 4 -38.97 -5.31 -32.49
CA GLU A 4 -37.99 -4.50 -31.74
C GLU A 4 -37.03 -5.37 -30.89
N ARG A 5 -37.46 -6.56 -30.47
CA ARG A 5 -36.59 -7.51 -29.75
C ARG A 5 -35.54 -8.19 -30.63
N GLN A 6 -35.72 -8.19 -31.95
CA GLN A 6 -34.75 -8.77 -32.88
C GLN A 6 -33.67 -7.76 -33.31
N GLN A 7 -33.97 -6.46 -33.33
CA GLN A 7 -32.98 -5.41 -33.61
C GLN A 7 -31.97 -5.23 -32.47
N GLN A 8 -32.41 -5.25 -31.21
CA GLN A 8 -31.49 -5.14 -30.05
C GLN A 8 -30.50 -6.33 -29.92
N SER A 9 -30.82 -7.47 -30.54
CA SER A 9 -29.94 -8.65 -30.53
C SER A 9 -28.86 -8.62 -31.64
N GLN A 10 -29.03 -7.77 -32.66
CA GLN A 10 -28.05 -7.58 -33.74
C GLN A 10 -27.05 -6.46 -33.40
N GLU A 11 -27.49 -5.35 -32.80
CA GLU A 11 -26.57 -4.28 -32.33
C GLU A 11 -25.61 -4.78 -31.23
N GLY A 12 -26.05 -5.73 -30.39
CA GLY A 12 -25.18 -6.37 -29.39
C GLY A 12 -24.10 -7.28 -29.98
N LYS A 13 -24.22 -7.74 -31.23
CA LYS A 13 -23.21 -8.57 -31.89
C LYS A 13 -22.20 -7.75 -32.69
N GLU A 14 -22.61 -6.65 -33.31
CA GLU A 14 -21.68 -5.74 -34.01
C GLU A 14 -20.74 -4.96 -33.07
N LEU A 15 -21.16 -4.66 -31.84
CA LEU A 15 -20.27 -4.07 -30.82
C LEU A 15 -19.24 -5.05 -30.27
N VAL A 16 -19.49 -6.36 -30.37
CA VAL A 16 -18.53 -7.41 -29.92
C VAL A 16 -17.51 -7.71 -31.01
N GLU A 17 -17.86 -7.60 -32.29
CA GLU A 17 -16.92 -7.81 -33.39
C GLU A 17 -15.91 -6.66 -33.56
N LYS A 18 -16.26 -5.43 -33.15
CA LYS A 18 -15.36 -4.26 -33.25
C LYS A 18 -14.30 -4.15 -32.15
N VAL A 19 -14.30 -5.06 -31.16
CA VAL A 19 -13.24 -5.15 -30.12
C VAL A 19 -12.11 -6.12 -30.55
N LYS A 20 -12.23 -6.77 -31.72
CA LYS A 20 -11.32 -7.80 -32.20
C LYS A 20 -10.13 -7.30 -33.04
N GLU A 21 -9.74 -6.04 -32.92
CA GLU A 21 -8.47 -5.55 -33.47
C GLU A 21 -7.70 -4.74 -32.43
N ARG A 22 -7.29 -5.41 -31.36
CA ARG A 22 -6.17 -4.94 -30.55
C ARG A 22 -4.90 -5.41 -31.27
N PRO A 23 -4.01 -4.51 -31.72
CA PRO A 23 -2.80 -4.91 -32.42
C PRO A 23 -2.05 -5.91 -31.56
N GLU A 24 -1.69 -7.03 -32.21
CA GLU A 24 -0.93 -8.13 -31.64
C GLU A 24 0.14 -7.60 -30.69
N GLN A 25 0.09 -8.12 -29.47
CA GLN A 25 1.11 -7.88 -28.47
C GLN A 25 2.45 -8.17 -29.11
N ARG A 26 3.24 -7.13 -29.37
CA ARG A 26 4.66 -7.28 -29.64
C ARG A 26 5.18 -8.20 -28.54
N PRO A 27 5.98 -9.23 -28.86
CA PRO A 27 6.53 -10.09 -27.83
C PRO A 27 7.17 -9.17 -26.80
N ILE A 28 6.71 -9.26 -25.55
CA ILE A 28 7.34 -8.59 -24.43
C ILE A 28 8.73 -9.22 -24.39
N LYS A 29 9.68 -8.59 -25.07
CA LYS A 29 11.09 -8.93 -24.97
C LYS A 29 11.39 -8.74 -23.49
N LEU A 30 11.61 -9.85 -22.81
CA LEU A 30 12.12 -9.85 -21.46
C LEU A 30 13.44 -9.08 -21.54
N VAL A 31 13.43 -7.86 -21.01
CA VAL A 31 14.54 -6.88 -21.04
C VAL A 31 15.79 -7.60 -20.53
N ALA A 32 16.60 -8.09 -21.46
CA ALA A 32 17.77 -8.89 -21.20
C ALA A 32 18.96 -7.94 -20.96
N GLY A 33 18.93 -7.24 -19.83
CA GLY A 33 20.05 -6.41 -19.37
C GLY A 33 19.73 -4.92 -19.20
N ILE A 34 20.57 -4.26 -18.40
CA ILE A 34 20.57 -2.82 -18.07
C ILE A 34 20.58 -1.93 -19.33
N GLU A 35 20.94 -2.51 -20.48
CA GLU A 35 21.13 -1.81 -21.75
C GLU A 35 19.81 -1.49 -22.50
N ASP A 36 18.69 -2.10 -22.10
CA ASP A 36 17.38 -1.95 -22.78
C ASP A 36 16.35 -1.20 -21.91
N CYS A 37 16.82 -0.43 -20.91
CA CYS A 37 15.96 0.37 -20.04
C CYS A 37 15.73 1.78 -20.60
N VAL A 38 14.48 2.28 -20.47
CA VAL A 38 14.05 3.60 -20.98
C VAL A 38 14.82 4.76 -20.32
N SER A 39 15.27 4.59 -19.07
CA SER A 39 16.23 5.48 -18.40
C SER A 39 17.11 4.67 -17.47
N ARG A 40 18.43 4.80 -17.66
CA ARG A 40 19.45 4.14 -16.85
C ARG A 40 19.50 4.73 -15.43
N GLU A 41 19.21 6.01 -15.30
CA GLU A 41 19.15 6.74 -14.03
C GLU A 41 17.99 6.23 -13.18
N CYS A 42 16.78 6.12 -13.76
CA CYS A 42 15.61 5.57 -13.08
C CYS A 42 15.84 4.12 -12.65
N LEU A 43 16.43 3.30 -13.53
CA LEU A 43 16.76 1.90 -13.19
C LEU A 43 17.79 1.83 -12.06
N LYS A 44 18.85 2.62 -12.11
CA LYS A 44 19.88 2.66 -11.06
C LYS A 44 19.25 3.05 -9.71
N TRP A 45 18.45 4.11 -9.69
CA TRP A 45 17.77 4.57 -8.49
C TRP A 45 16.82 3.52 -7.90
N HIS A 46 16.05 2.84 -8.76
CA HIS A 46 15.19 1.73 -8.35
C HIS A 46 15.98 0.58 -7.73
N LEU A 47 17.12 0.20 -8.30
CA LEU A 47 17.98 -0.87 -7.77
C LEU A 47 18.59 -0.48 -6.42
N GLU A 48 19.03 0.78 -6.28
CA GLU A 48 19.55 1.32 -5.02
C GLU A 48 18.47 1.32 -3.92
N LEU A 49 17.25 1.77 -4.22
CA LEU A 49 16.12 1.73 -3.29
C LEU A 49 15.72 0.30 -2.92
N SER A 50 15.71 -0.60 -3.90
CA SER A 50 15.38 -2.01 -3.69
C SER A 50 16.38 -2.67 -2.74
N LYS A 51 17.68 -2.42 -2.94
CA LYS A 51 18.74 -2.90 -2.06
C LYS A 51 18.63 -2.29 -0.66
N TYR A 52 18.40 -0.99 -0.57
CA TYR A 52 18.21 -0.31 0.72
C TYR A 52 17.03 -0.90 1.50
N LEU A 53 15.90 -1.18 0.84
CA LEU A 53 14.75 -1.82 1.46
C LEU A 53 15.10 -3.22 1.97
N GLU A 54 15.81 -4.02 1.16
CA GLU A 54 16.24 -5.37 1.55
C GLU A 54 17.16 -5.32 2.79
N ASP A 55 18.15 -4.44 2.80
CA ASP A 55 19.08 -4.27 3.93
C ASP A 55 18.35 -3.75 5.18
N PHE A 56 17.39 -2.83 5.01
CA PHE A 56 16.55 -2.34 6.09
C PHE A 56 15.69 -3.46 6.69
N GLU A 57 15.05 -4.30 5.87
CA GLU A 57 14.27 -5.43 6.35
C GLU A 57 15.11 -6.50 7.04
N LYS A 58 16.33 -6.74 6.55
CA LYS A 58 17.32 -7.60 7.23
C LYS A 58 17.69 -7.06 8.60
N SER A 59 17.83 -5.74 8.75
CA SER A 59 18.13 -5.11 10.05
C SER A 59 17.04 -5.36 11.10
N LEU A 60 15.80 -5.66 10.68
CA LEU A 60 14.68 -5.95 11.56
C LEU A 60 14.63 -7.41 12.04
N GLN A 61 15.45 -8.30 11.47
CA GLN A 61 15.44 -9.74 11.78
C GLN A 61 15.55 -10.07 13.27
N PRO A 62 16.41 -9.40 14.08
CA PRO A 62 16.50 -9.69 15.52
C PRO A 62 15.16 -9.56 16.25
N LEU A 63 14.33 -8.59 15.84
CA LEU A 63 12.98 -8.41 16.38
C LEU A 63 12.00 -9.48 15.88
N LEU A 64 12.17 -9.97 14.65
CA LEU A 64 11.23 -10.90 13.99
C LEU A 64 11.35 -12.34 14.48
N ILE A 65 12.57 -12.81 14.70
CA ILE A 65 12.86 -14.20 15.09
C ILE A 65 12.71 -14.45 16.59
N ASP A 66 12.73 -13.40 17.41
CA ASP A 66 12.60 -13.54 18.85
C ASP A 66 11.14 -13.86 19.24
N ASP A 67 10.91 -15.07 19.72
CA ASP A 67 9.58 -15.54 20.12
C ASP A 67 9.03 -14.82 21.35
N SER A 68 9.89 -14.29 22.23
CA SER A 68 9.47 -13.52 23.40
C SER A 68 8.83 -12.18 23.02
N LEU A 69 9.19 -11.65 21.84
CA LEU A 69 8.70 -10.38 21.32
C LEU A 69 7.42 -10.50 20.47
N LYS A 70 6.81 -11.68 20.39
CA LYS A 70 5.54 -11.91 19.65
C LYS A 70 4.45 -10.91 20.04
N LYS A 71 4.27 -10.67 21.33
CA LYS A 71 3.29 -9.70 21.84
C LYS A 71 3.63 -8.28 21.39
N PHE A 72 4.89 -7.88 21.52
CA PHE A 72 5.35 -6.56 21.09
C PHE A 72 5.11 -6.35 19.58
N ARG A 73 5.43 -7.35 18.75
CA ARG A 73 5.16 -7.30 17.30
C ARG A 73 3.68 -7.20 16.98
N PHE A 74 2.84 -7.94 17.71
CA PHE A 74 1.38 -7.86 17.55
C PHE A 74 0.85 -6.47 17.91
N ASP A 75 1.33 -5.88 19.00
CA ASP A 75 0.95 -4.53 19.40
C ASP A 75 1.41 -3.49 18.37
N CYS A 76 2.63 -3.60 17.83
CA CYS A 76 3.11 -2.78 16.71
C CYS A 76 2.15 -2.84 15.50
N GLN A 77 1.75 -4.05 15.10
CA GLN A 77 0.80 -4.24 14.00
C GLN A 77 -0.53 -3.59 14.31
N LYS A 78 -1.04 -3.71 15.53
CA LYS A 78 -2.32 -3.15 15.93
C LYS A 78 -2.29 -1.61 15.92
N VAL A 79 -1.27 -0.98 16.48
CA VAL A 79 -1.16 0.49 16.50
C VAL A 79 -0.95 1.11 15.13
N VAL A 80 -0.43 0.36 14.16
CA VAL A 80 -0.32 0.80 12.76
C VAL A 80 -1.61 0.51 11.98
N ASN A 81 -2.09 -0.73 12.01
CA ASN A 81 -3.17 -1.18 11.14
C ASN A 81 -4.51 -0.52 11.49
N VAL A 82 -4.81 -0.33 12.77
CA VAL A 82 -6.08 0.26 13.21
C VAL A 82 -6.26 1.68 12.66
N PRO A 83 -5.31 2.63 12.86
CA PRO A 83 -5.49 3.97 12.32
C PRO A 83 -5.46 4.03 10.80
N VAL A 84 -4.61 3.23 10.14
CA VAL A 84 -4.54 3.22 8.66
C VAL A 84 -5.83 2.68 8.03
N ASN A 85 -6.44 1.64 8.60
CA ASN A 85 -7.74 1.14 8.13
C ASN A 85 -8.90 2.11 8.38
N ALA A 86 -8.73 3.05 9.31
CA ALA A 86 -9.74 4.04 9.66
C ALA A 86 -9.60 5.36 8.87
N ILE A 87 -8.66 5.45 7.92
CA ILE A 87 -8.54 6.60 7.02
C ILE A 87 -9.75 6.59 6.07
N SER A 88 -10.46 7.71 6.04
CA SER A 88 -11.62 7.92 5.16
C SER A 88 -11.76 9.41 4.83
N PRO A 89 -12.39 9.76 3.69
CA PRO A 89 -12.56 11.15 3.25
C PRO A 89 -13.75 11.87 3.93
N LEU A 90 -14.25 11.36 5.07
CA LEU A 90 -15.53 11.80 5.64
C LEU A 90 -15.42 13.05 6.53
N ASP A 91 -14.38 13.13 7.37
CA ASP A 91 -14.23 14.21 8.34
C ASP A 91 -12.75 14.51 8.63
N ASP A 92 -12.40 15.79 8.53
CA ASP A 92 -11.06 16.33 8.74
C ASP A 92 -10.57 16.08 10.17
N ILE A 93 -11.45 16.15 11.17
CA ILE A 93 -11.10 15.89 12.57
C ILE A 93 -10.67 14.43 12.73
N HIS A 94 -11.40 13.50 12.12
CA HIS A 94 -11.07 12.08 12.16
C HIS A 94 -9.75 11.79 11.45
N LEU A 95 -9.48 12.45 10.32
CA LEU A 95 -8.25 12.32 9.56
C LEU A 95 -7.05 12.86 10.35
N GLN A 96 -7.18 14.05 10.95
CA GLN A 96 -6.15 14.67 11.78
C GLN A 96 -5.82 13.80 13.01
N ASP A 97 -6.81 13.15 13.64
CA ASP A 97 -6.58 12.19 14.72
C ASP A 97 -5.72 10.98 14.27
N LYS A 98 -5.96 10.44 13.05
CA LYS A 98 -5.13 9.33 12.52
C LYS A 98 -3.71 9.79 12.22
N LEU A 99 -3.57 10.94 11.57
CA LEU A 99 -2.27 11.54 11.29
C LEU A 99 -1.49 11.75 12.60
N TYR A 100 -2.12 12.38 13.60
CA TYR A 100 -1.50 12.62 14.90
C TYR A 100 -1.03 11.34 15.60
N LYS A 101 -1.85 10.28 15.60
CA LYS A 101 -1.47 8.98 16.17
C LYS A 101 -0.28 8.35 15.45
N LEU A 102 -0.27 8.39 14.12
CA LEU A 102 0.82 7.85 13.30
C LEU A 102 2.11 8.67 13.48
N THR A 103 2.02 10.00 13.46
CA THR A 103 3.17 10.88 13.70
C THR A 103 3.78 10.63 15.07
N ARG A 104 2.98 10.53 16.13
CA ARG A 104 3.47 10.23 17.48
C ARG A 104 4.14 8.87 17.56
N LEU A 105 3.56 7.84 16.92
CA LEU A 105 4.16 6.52 16.85
C LEU A 105 5.57 6.56 16.22
N LEU A 106 5.73 7.27 15.10
CA LEU A 106 7.01 7.40 14.39
C LEU A 106 8.02 8.26 15.16
N GLN A 107 7.56 9.21 15.98
CA GLN A 107 8.40 10.00 16.88
C GLN A 107 8.82 9.23 18.15
N GLY A 108 8.45 7.96 18.27
CA GLY A 108 8.78 7.16 19.45
C GLY A 108 7.89 7.45 20.67
N GLN A 109 6.80 8.21 20.50
CA GLN A 109 5.95 8.64 21.61
C GLN A 109 4.93 7.55 21.99
N PRO A 110 4.44 7.53 23.25
CA PRO A 110 3.42 6.58 23.68
C PRO A 110 2.10 6.81 22.94
N VAL A 111 1.50 5.77 22.37
CA VAL A 111 0.22 5.85 21.65
C VAL A 111 -0.85 4.97 22.32
N PRO A 112 -2.12 5.38 22.35
CA PRO A 112 -3.19 4.60 22.99
C PRO A 112 -3.49 3.32 22.19
N ILE A 113 -3.67 2.21 22.89
CA ILE A 113 -4.03 0.89 22.34
C ILE A 113 -5.11 0.23 23.22
N GLY A 114 -6.39 0.52 22.92
CA GLY A 114 -7.49 0.11 23.79
C GLY A 114 -7.39 0.82 25.15
N ASN A 115 -7.28 0.04 26.25
CA ASN A 115 -7.23 0.59 27.61
C ASN A 115 -5.80 0.83 28.13
N SER A 116 -4.77 0.68 27.28
CA SER A 116 -3.37 0.86 27.65
C SER A 116 -2.61 1.74 26.65
N PHE A 117 -1.34 2.00 26.92
CA PHE A 117 -0.43 2.74 26.04
C PHE A 117 0.68 1.84 25.50
N PHE A 118 0.87 1.88 24.19
CA PHE A 118 1.98 1.23 23.51
C PHE A 118 3.17 2.20 23.42
N HIS A 119 4.36 1.71 23.78
CA HIS A 119 5.60 2.46 23.73
C HIS A 119 6.49 1.88 22.62
N PRO A 120 6.58 2.51 21.44
CA PRO A 120 7.40 2.02 20.35
C PRO A 120 8.91 2.00 20.68
N THR A 121 9.33 2.79 21.66
CA THR A 121 10.69 2.82 22.21
C THR A 121 10.97 1.72 23.23
N GLY A 122 9.98 0.87 23.56
CA GLY A 122 10.17 -0.30 24.41
C GLY A 122 11.12 -1.36 23.81
N HIS A 123 11.48 -1.22 22.54
CA HIS A 123 12.53 -1.98 21.88
C HIS A 123 13.29 -1.08 20.90
N PRO A 124 14.63 -1.19 20.75
CA PRO A 124 15.41 -0.34 19.84
C PRO A 124 14.93 -0.39 18.38
N LEU A 125 14.47 -1.56 17.93
CA LEU A 125 13.91 -1.75 16.58
C LEU A 125 12.41 -1.45 16.47
N GLY A 126 11.75 -0.99 17.54
CA GLY A 126 10.29 -0.80 17.55
C GLY A 126 9.82 0.31 16.62
N VAL A 127 10.44 1.50 16.66
CA VAL A 127 10.15 2.59 15.72
C VAL A 127 10.48 2.20 14.26
N PRO A 128 11.68 1.66 13.93
CA PRO A 128 11.97 1.15 12.60
C PRO A 128 10.95 0.11 12.10
N PHE A 129 10.55 -0.82 12.96
CA PHE A 129 9.58 -1.85 12.62
C PHE A 129 8.18 -1.27 12.34
N CYS A 130 7.71 -0.33 13.17
CA CYS A 130 6.45 0.36 12.93
C CYS A 130 6.48 1.18 11.64
N THR A 131 7.62 1.81 11.32
CA THR A 131 7.83 2.55 10.07
C THR A 131 7.69 1.63 8.86
N ASN A 132 8.34 0.46 8.89
CA ASN A 132 8.23 -0.53 7.81
C ASN A 132 6.78 -1.02 7.64
N LEU A 133 6.12 -1.33 8.76
CA LEU A 133 4.72 -1.78 8.75
C LEU A 133 3.80 -0.72 8.17
N LEU A 134 3.98 0.54 8.56
CA LEU A 134 3.17 1.65 8.08
C LEU A 134 3.33 1.84 6.57
N ALA A 135 4.56 1.87 6.06
CA ALA A 135 4.84 1.99 4.63
C ALA A 135 4.15 0.87 3.82
N LYS A 136 4.35 -0.39 4.23
CA LYS A 136 3.70 -1.55 3.60
C LYS A 136 2.17 -1.46 3.66
N LYS A 137 1.63 -0.98 4.77
CA LYS A 137 0.19 -0.92 4.99
C LYS A 137 -0.48 0.19 4.17
N LEU A 138 0.17 1.34 3.98
CA LEU A 138 -0.31 2.44 3.14
C LEU A 138 -0.35 2.04 1.67
N VAL A 139 0.71 1.39 1.16
CA VAL A 139 0.73 0.86 -0.21
C VAL A 139 -0.42 -0.14 -0.43
N LYS A 140 -0.61 -1.07 0.51
CA LYS A 140 -1.73 -2.04 0.45
C LYS A 140 -3.10 -1.39 0.53
N GLN A 141 -3.24 -0.30 1.31
CA GLN A 141 -4.50 0.46 1.34
C GLN A 141 -4.77 1.12 -0.01
N GLY A 142 -3.74 1.70 -0.63
CA GLY A 142 -3.84 2.20 -2.01
C GLY A 142 -4.32 1.11 -2.97
N GLU A 143 -3.66 -0.05 -2.98
CA GLU A 143 -3.99 -1.17 -3.87
C GLU A 143 -5.44 -1.67 -3.67
N HIS A 144 -5.86 -1.91 -2.43
CA HIS A 144 -7.15 -2.54 -2.15
C HIS A 144 -8.35 -1.57 -2.12
N VAL A 145 -8.17 -0.36 -1.57
CA VAL A 145 -9.27 0.58 -1.38
C VAL A 145 -9.41 1.52 -2.57
N VAL A 146 -8.33 2.06 -3.11
CA VAL A 146 -8.41 3.01 -4.24
C VAL A 146 -8.90 2.32 -5.51
N SER A 147 -8.59 1.03 -5.69
CA SER A 147 -9.09 0.25 -6.83
C SER A 147 -10.61 0.11 -6.87
N SER A 148 -11.30 0.18 -5.72
CA SER A 148 -12.76 0.09 -5.62
C SER A 148 -13.44 1.41 -5.26
N LYS A 149 -12.70 2.37 -4.66
CA LYS A 149 -13.17 3.68 -4.21
C LYS A 149 -12.09 4.75 -4.50
N PRO A 150 -11.99 5.24 -5.74
CA PRO A 150 -10.95 6.18 -6.14
C PRO A 150 -10.92 7.46 -5.30
N GLU A 151 -12.07 7.89 -4.76
CA GLU A 151 -12.21 9.10 -3.93
C GLU A 151 -11.43 8.99 -2.61
N ALA A 152 -11.21 7.77 -2.12
CA ALA A 152 -10.41 7.54 -0.91
C ALA A 152 -8.91 7.84 -1.12
N ALA A 153 -8.44 7.93 -2.37
CA ALA A 153 -7.05 8.21 -2.69
C ALA A 153 -6.57 9.52 -2.06
N PHE A 154 -7.41 10.57 -2.06
CA PHE A 154 -7.05 11.87 -1.51
C PHE A 154 -6.83 11.81 0.00
N ALA A 155 -7.72 11.14 0.74
CA ALA A 155 -7.57 10.98 2.18
C ALA A 155 -6.34 10.13 2.55
N ILE A 156 -6.05 9.09 1.77
CA ILE A 156 -4.85 8.26 1.98
C ILE A 156 -3.59 9.08 1.65
N ALA A 157 -3.58 9.80 0.54
CA ALA A 157 -2.46 10.63 0.11
C ALA A 157 -2.18 11.79 1.08
N ALA A 158 -3.21 12.37 1.70
CA ALA A 158 -3.04 13.43 2.70
C ALA A 158 -2.36 12.96 4.00
N VAL A 159 -2.33 11.64 4.26
CA VAL A 159 -1.67 11.05 5.43
C VAL A 159 -0.24 10.61 5.13
N ILE A 160 0.09 10.35 3.86
CA ILE A 160 1.43 9.97 3.37
C ILE A 160 2.34 11.21 3.39
#